data_AF-A0A969K7F2-F1
#
_entry.id   AF-A0A969K7F2-F1
#
_cell.length_a   1.000
_cell.length_b   1.000
_cell.length_c   1.000
_cell.angle_alpha   90.00
_cell.angle_beta   90.00
_cell.angle_gamma   90.00
#
_symmetry.space_group_name_H-M   'P 1'
#
loop_
_entity.id
_entity.type
_entity.pdbx_description
1 polymer ?
#
loop_
_entity_poly.entity_id
_entity_poly.type
_entity_poly.pdbx_seq_one_letter_code
_entity_poly.pdbx_strand_id
1 'polypeptide(L)' 'RRFRTGSWQTVSAISGSSDREVIPALEASLANYQGEYVRVIGIDPKAKRRVLEAIVQRP' A
#
# COMPACT_ATOMS: atom_id res chain seq x y z
N ARG A 1 8.12 -7.86 14.26
CA ARG A 1 8.81 -6.73 14.95
C ARG A 1 9.30 -5.59 14.03
N ARG A 2 8.73 -5.37 12.81
CA ARG A 2 9.13 -4.26 11.92
C ARG A 2 8.33 -2.96 12.14
N PHE A 3 7.10 -3.07 12.65
CA PHE A 3 6.24 -1.91 12.91
C PHE A 3 6.81 -0.96 13.99
N ARG A 4 7.44 -1.49 15.05
CA ARG A 4 7.99 -0.67 16.15
C ARG A 4 9.17 0.21 15.75
N THR A 5 9.86 -0.09 14.64
CA THR A 5 11.02 0.67 14.15
C THR A 5 10.69 1.60 12.97
N GLY A 6 9.42 1.68 12.56
CA GLY A 6 9.00 2.55 11.44
C GLY A 6 9.60 2.17 10.08
N SER A 7 10.23 1.00 9.97
CA SER A 7 10.89 0.54 8.75
C SER A 7 9.87 -0.15 7.84
N TRP A 8 9.41 0.56 6.82
CA TRP A 8 8.50 0.04 5.79
C TRP A 8 9.28 -0.41 4.56
N GLN A 9 8.89 -1.52 3.95
CA GLN A 9 9.39 -1.92 2.63
C GLN A 9 8.42 -1.46 1.55
N THR A 10 8.96 -0.90 0.48
CA THR A 10 8.17 -0.54 -0.70
C THR A 10 7.97 -1.78 -1.56
N VAL A 11 6.72 -2.06 -1.88
CA VAL A 11 6.31 -3.06 -2.88
C VAL A 11 5.94 -2.36 -4.19
N SER A 12 5.75 -3.15 -5.25
CA SER A 12 5.40 -2.66 -6.58
C SER A 12 4.22 -1.67 -6.52
N ALA A 13 4.36 -0.55 -7.24
CA ALA A 13 3.30 0.43 -7.35
C ALA A 13 2.12 -0.17 -8.12
N ILE A 14 0.90 0.09 -7.63
CA ILE A 14 -0.33 -0.25 -8.34
C ILE A 14 -0.75 0.99 -9.13
N SER A 15 -0.81 0.87 -10.44
CA SER A 15 -1.30 1.92 -11.35
C SER A 15 -2.63 1.51 -11.94
N GLY A 16 -3.60 2.41 -11.92
CA GLY A 16 -4.89 2.22 -12.57
C GLY A 16 -5.67 3.54 -12.51
N SER A 17 -6.60 3.70 -13.44
CA SER A 17 -7.44 4.90 -13.53
C SER A 17 -8.84 4.70 -12.93
N SER A 18 -9.15 3.48 -12.52
CA SER A 18 -10.42 3.11 -11.90
C SER A 18 -10.24 2.06 -10.81
N ASP A 19 -11.18 2.03 -9.86
CA ASP A 19 -11.21 1.06 -8.76
C ASP A 19 -11.21 -0.39 -9.26
N ARG A 20 -11.85 -0.65 -10.41
CA ARG A 20 -11.92 -2.00 -11.01
C ARG A 20 -10.56 -2.55 -11.44
N GLU A 21 -9.63 -1.67 -11.80
CA GLU A 21 -8.26 -2.05 -12.17
C GLU A 21 -7.38 -2.19 -10.92
N VAL A 22 -7.57 -1.32 -9.93
CA VAL A 22 -6.69 -1.18 -8.77
C VAL A 22 -7.00 -2.20 -7.68
N ILE A 23 -8.28 -2.45 -7.38
CA ILE A 23 -8.69 -3.31 -6.27
C ILE A 23 -8.14 -4.74 -6.41
N PRO A 24 -8.27 -5.43 -7.56
CA PRO A 24 -7.76 -6.81 -7.68
C PRO A 24 -6.23 -6.90 -7.49
N ALA A 25 -5.48 -5.92 -7.98
CA ALA A 25 -4.02 -5.87 -7.80
C ALA A 25 -3.64 -5.60 -6.33
N LEU A 26 -4.43 -4.80 -5.62
CA LEU A 26 -4.25 -4.57 -4.20
C LEU A 26 -4.53 -5.84 -3.41
N GLU A 27 -5.64 -6.52 -3.67
CA GLU A 27 -6.02 -7.79 -3.01
C GLU A 27 -4.94 -8.86 -3.23
N ALA A 28 -4.45 -9.01 -4.46
CA ALA A 28 -3.37 -9.95 -4.77
C ALA A 28 -2.08 -9.60 -4.00
N SER A 29 -1.77 -8.31 -3.84
CA SER A 29 -0.62 -7.88 -3.04
C SER A 29 -0.81 -8.18 -1.56
N LEU A 30 -1.99 -7.91 -0.99
CA LEU A 30 -2.29 -8.21 0.41
C LEU A 30 -2.16 -9.71 0.72
N ALA A 31 -2.62 -10.57 -0.19
CA ALA A 31 -2.51 -12.02 -0.04
C ALA A 31 -1.04 -12.51 0.07
N ASN A 32 -0.09 -11.84 -0.59
CA ASN A 32 1.33 -12.18 -0.50
C ASN A 32 1.98 -11.78 0.83
N TYR A 33 1.34 -10.92 1.62
CA TYR A 33 1.87 -10.39 2.87
C TYR A 33 0.93 -10.66 4.06
N GLN A 34 0.19 -11.77 4.05
CA GLN A 34 -0.66 -12.17 5.17
C GLN A 34 0.12 -12.20 6.49
N GLY A 35 -0.51 -11.72 7.57
CA GLY A 35 0.14 -11.63 8.88
C GLY A 35 1.15 -10.47 9.02
N GLU A 36 1.28 -9.61 8.01
CA GLU A 36 2.07 -8.38 8.08
C GLU A 36 1.20 -7.13 8.16
N TYR A 37 1.80 -6.04 8.66
CA TYR A 37 1.20 -4.71 8.53
C TYR A 37 1.36 -4.22 7.09
N VAL A 38 0.27 -3.85 6.44
CA VAL A 38 0.31 -3.23 5.10
C VAL A 38 -0.30 -1.84 5.14
N ARG A 39 0.41 -0.87 4.56
CA ARG A 39 -0.03 0.53 4.47
C ARG A 39 -0.12 0.95 3.01
N VAL A 40 -1.28 1.44 2.61
CA VAL A 40 -1.51 2.10 1.33
C VAL A 40 -1.07 3.55 1.45
N ILE A 41 -0.34 4.04 0.43
CA ILE A 41 0.11 5.42 0.33
C ILE A 41 -0.45 6.02 -0.95
N GLY A 42 -1.25 7.08 -0.83
CA GLY A 42 -1.68 7.89 -1.96
C GLY A 42 -0.64 8.96 -2.30
N ILE A 43 -0.21 9.03 -3.56
CA ILE A 43 0.78 10.00 -4.04
C ILE A 43 0.12 10.98 -5.00
N ASP A 44 0.32 12.28 -4.80
CA ASP A 44 0.06 13.29 -5.82
C ASP A 44 1.17 13.20 -6.89
N PRO A 45 0.86 12.81 -8.14
CA PRO A 45 1.87 12.59 -9.17
C PRO A 45 2.54 13.89 -9.63
N LYS A 46 1.89 15.05 -9.48
CA LYS A 46 2.43 16.36 -9.89
C LYS A 46 3.32 16.95 -8.80
N ALA A 47 2.81 16.98 -7.57
CA ALA A 47 3.54 17.55 -6.43
C ALA A 47 4.54 16.55 -5.81
N LYS A 48 4.53 15.28 -6.23
CA LYS A 48 5.40 14.20 -5.73
C LYS A 48 5.37 14.06 -4.20
N ARG A 49 4.18 14.20 -3.62
CA ARG A 49 3.97 14.16 -2.16
C ARG A 49 2.94 13.11 -1.77
N ARG A 50 3.06 12.60 -0.55
CA ARG A 50 2.04 11.73 0.05
C ARG A 50 0.84 12.56 0.45
N VAL A 51 -0.34 12.15 0.01
CA VAL A 51 -1.62 12.80 0.34
C VAL A 51 -2.52 11.91 1.19
N LEU A 52 -2.23 10.61 1.23
CA LEU A 52 -2.93 9.62 2.06
C LEU A 52 -1.92 8.61 2.59
N GLU A 53 -2.08 8.21 3.84
CA GLU A 53 -1.43 7.04 4.43
C GLU A 53 -2.45 6.27 5.26
N ALA A 54 -2.74 5.02 4.90
CA ALA A 54 -3.75 4.21 5.57
C ALA A 54 -3.25 2.77 5.78
N ILE A 55 -3.24 2.30 7.03
CA ILE A 55 -2.96 0.88 7.33
C ILE A 55 -4.22 0.08 7.02
N VAL A 56 -4.13 -0.79 6.01
CA VAL A 56 -5.23 -1.61 5.51
C VAL A 56 -5.16 -3.06 5.96
N GLN A 57 -4.01 -3.50 6.48
CA GLN A 57 -3.83 -4.83 7.05
C GLN A 57 -3.01 -4.75 8.33
N ARG A 58 -3.34 -5.62 9.28
CA ARG A 58 -2.60 -5.85 10.52
C ARG A 58 -2.38 -7.38 10.68
N PRO A 59 -1.29 -7.81 11.33
CA PRO A 59 -1.09 -9.21 11.71
C PRO A 59 -2.24 -9.78 12.54
#